data_AF-A0A2P2IAU5-F1
#
_entry.id   AF-A0A2P2IAU5-F1
#
_cell.length_a   1.000
_cell.length_b   1.000
_cell.length_c   1.000
_cell.angle_alpha   90.00
_cell.angle_beta   90.00
_cell.angle_gamma   90.00
#
_symmetry.space_group_name_H-M   'P 1'
#
loop_
_entity.id
_entity.type
_entity.pdbx_description
1 polymer ?
#
loop_
_entity_poly.entity_id
_entity_poly.type
_entity_poly.pdbx_seq_one_letter_code
_entity_poly.pdbx_strand_id
1 'polypeptide(L)'
;ARFDRCLQLWMHAMRLKLDTNMCVVKDLLRFAQVFSQMVHVGVDLEFGIVLDVLEATVLELQRNHSKIANPGPKDDIDAIKEEIEQNMITSLYLLMIAQRICKSSSSSPTTTTAAAAAAGNAGNNNIIQNNNHNNNNNNNNNDDHLDNVIVNLPQNPVLDVNFQLVDNFNIHAENNNAALGWGDIVGNEGGIALNNFARNHYENSGNKSTRSEGCNAERSGLNPREMRLHRAVYRLVRSNSVTLAGETLLHLAVSPDTPVDDFHTNLICRFPCASTAKLLITCGADVNAQDKRRNTALHLIVAYQKPISDFLTLHNIILGLVEGGAHMDIVNERGATPFQTASTGVAEIILRTQQRLSLQCLASRVIVSSGLAYRGLVPRHLEAFIQVHGPSASAVLAPASGAHHNQL
;
A
#
# COMPACT_ATOMS: atom_id res chain seq x y z
N ALA A 1 -19.90 -22.15 14.13
CA ALA A 1 -19.44 -21.63 15.43
C ALA A 1 -20.01 -20.23 15.64
N ARG A 2 -20.45 -19.85 16.85
CA ARG A 2 -20.98 -18.50 17.11
C ARG A 2 -19.85 -17.58 17.57
N PHE A 3 -19.13 -16.98 16.61
CA PHE A 3 -18.05 -16.05 16.90
C PHE A 3 -18.55 -14.74 17.53
N ASP A 4 -19.80 -14.35 17.27
CA ASP A 4 -20.37 -13.04 17.62
C ASP A 4 -20.17 -12.64 19.09
N ARG A 5 -20.50 -13.54 20.04
CA ARG A 5 -20.34 -13.25 21.48
C ARG A 5 -18.87 -13.13 21.88
N CYS A 6 -18.00 -13.98 21.31
CA CYS A 6 -16.57 -13.92 21.58
C CYS A 6 -15.96 -12.64 21.02
N LEU A 7 -16.32 -12.26 19.79
CA LEU A 7 -15.88 -11.02 19.16
C LEU A 7 -16.34 -9.79 19.96
N GLN A 8 -17.58 -9.75 20.43
CA GLN A 8 -18.06 -8.66 21.28
C GLN A 8 -17.27 -8.53 22.59
N LEU A 9 -16.99 -9.65 23.27
CA LEU A 9 -16.19 -9.65 24.49
C LEU A 9 -14.75 -9.21 24.25
N TRP A 10 -14.11 -9.71 23.18
CA TRP A 10 -12.76 -9.29 22.81
C TRP A 10 -12.71 -7.82 22.41
N MET A 11 -13.70 -7.32 21.67
CA MET A 11 -13.78 -5.92 21.28
C MET A 11 -13.92 -5.02 22.51
N HIS A 12 -14.76 -5.41 23.47
CA HIS A 12 -14.89 -4.70 24.73
C HIS A 12 -13.58 -4.69 25.53
N ALA A 13 -12.91 -5.84 25.66
CA ALA A 13 -11.62 -5.93 26.36
C ALA A 13 -10.53 -5.08 25.69
N MET A 14 -10.45 -5.08 24.36
CA MET A 14 -9.52 -4.23 23.61
C MET A 14 -9.82 -2.74 23.82
N ARG A 15 -11.10 -2.33 23.79
CA ARG A 15 -11.50 -0.95 24.06
C ARG A 15 -11.12 -0.51 25.47
N LEU A 16 -11.32 -1.34 26.49
CA LEU A 16 -10.87 -1.03 27.86
C LEU A 16 -9.35 -0.83 27.96
N LYS A 17 -8.55 -1.67 27.27
CA LYS A 17 -7.10 -1.50 27.20
C LYS A 17 -6.72 -0.20 26.51
N LEU A 18 -7.39 0.12 25.40
CA LEU A 18 -7.19 1.40 24.73
C LEU A 18 -7.54 2.57 25.66
N ASP A 19 -8.68 2.56 26.34
CA ASP A 19 -9.09 3.65 27.24
C ASP A 19 -8.12 3.84 28.42
N THR A 20 -7.45 2.78 28.85
CA THR A 20 -6.45 2.79 29.94
C THR A 20 -5.01 2.94 29.45
N ASN A 21 -4.80 3.26 28.16
CA ASN A 21 -3.49 3.45 27.53
C ASN A 21 -2.55 2.22 27.64
N MET A 22 -3.12 1.03 27.74
CA MET A 22 -2.40 -0.24 27.71
C MET A 22 -2.11 -0.69 26.27
N CYS A 23 -0.96 -1.32 26.06
CA CYS A 23 -0.58 -1.89 24.77
C CYS A 23 -1.58 -2.96 24.30
N VAL A 24 -1.98 -2.89 23.03
CA VAL A 24 -2.93 -3.83 22.40
C VAL A 24 -2.34 -4.63 21.22
N VAL A 25 -1.03 -4.56 20.98
CA VAL A 25 -0.35 -5.23 19.85
C VAL A 25 -0.75 -6.71 19.69
N LYS A 26 -0.69 -7.47 20.80
CA LYS A 26 -1.06 -8.89 20.79
C LYS A 26 -2.56 -9.13 20.61
N ASP A 27 -3.41 -8.19 20.99
CA ASP A 27 -4.85 -8.28 20.80
C ASP A 27 -5.21 -8.04 19.32
N LEU A 28 -4.60 -7.02 18.70
CA LEU A 28 -4.76 -6.69 17.29
C LEU A 28 -4.37 -7.86 16.38
N LEU A 29 -3.23 -8.50 16.64
CA LEU A 29 -2.79 -9.68 15.88
C LEU A 29 -3.77 -10.85 16.01
N ARG A 30 -4.27 -11.12 17.22
CA ARG A 30 -5.26 -12.19 17.46
C ARG A 30 -6.57 -11.95 16.72
N PHE A 31 -7.01 -10.69 16.61
CA PHE A 31 -8.15 -10.36 15.78
C PHE A 31 -7.88 -10.68 14.31
N ALA A 32 -6.75 -10.23 13.75
CA ALA A 32 -6.40 -10.51 12.36
C ALA A 32 -6.35 -12.02 12.08
N GLN A 33 -5.76 -12.81 12.98
CA GLN A 33 -5.70 -14.27 12.94
C GLN A 33 -7.10 -14.92 12.92
N VAL A 34 -7.98 -14.54 13.86
CA VAL A 34 -9.35 -15.10 13.93
C VAL A 34 -10.18 -14.66 12.73
N PHE A 35 -10.08 -13.41 12.31
CA PHE A 35 -10.75 -12.93 11.10
C PHE A 35 -10.29 -13.68 9.86
N SER A 36 -8.97 -13.96 9.75
CA SER A 36 -8.44 -14.76 8.66
C SER A 36 -9.05 -16.16 8.65
N GLN A 37 -9.14 -16.80 9.82
CA GLN A 37 -9.75 -18.12 9.93
C GLN A 37 -11.25 -18.10 9.62
N MET A 38 -12.00 -17.09 10.07
CA MET A 38 -13.43 -16.95 9.76
C MET A 38 -13.66 -16.87 8.25
N VAL A 39 -12.90 -16.02 7.55
CA VAL A 39 -13.00 -15.89 6.09
C VAL A 39 -12.55 -17.17 5.38
N HIS A 40 -11.53 -17.87 5.88
CA HIS A 40 -11.06 -19.13 5.30
C HIS A 40 -12.10 -20.25 5.39
N VAL A 41 -12.78 -20.37 6.53
CA VAL A 41 -13.81 -21.40 6.78
C VAL A 41 -15.19 -20.98 6.21
N GLY A 42 -15.30 -19.77 5.66
CA GLY A 42 -16.54 -19.27 5.06
C GLY A 42 -17.60 -18.84 6.08
N VAL A 43 -17.18 -18.47 7.29
CA VAL A 43 -18.05 -17.87 8.30
C VAL A 43 -18.23 -16.39 7.98
N ASP A 44 -19.47 -15.90 8.06
CA ASP A 44 -19.76 -14.50 7.82
C ASP A 44 -19.03 -13.61 8.84
N LEU A 45 -18.32 -12.61 8.33
CA LEU A 45 -17.52 -11.68 9.12
C LEU A 45 -17.97 -10.26 8.78
N GLU A 46 -18.55 -9.59 9.77
CA GLU A 46 -19.07 -8.25 9.60
C GLU A 46 -17.95 -7.25 9.30
N PHE A 47 -18.08 -6.53 8.18
CA PHE A 47 -17.14 -5.49 7.77
C PHE A 47 -16.91 -4.41 8.85
N GLY A 48 -17.96 -4.05 9.60
CA GLY A 48 -17.87 -3.07 10.69
C GLY A 48 -16.88 -3.47 11.77
N ILE A 49 -16.86 -4.75 12.17
CA ILE A 49 -15.97 -5.25 13.20
C ILE A 49 -14.50 -5.20 12.73
N VAL A 50 -14.23 -5.60 11.48
CA VAL A 50 -12.87 -5.54 10.91
C VAL A 50 -12.39 -4.10 10.83
N LEU A 51 -13.27 -3.17 10.43
CA LEU A 51 -12.95 -1.76 10.36
C LEU A 51 -12.66 -1.17 11.74
N ASP A 52 -13.45 -1.51 12.76
CA ASP A 52 -13.21 -1.03 14.14
C ASP A 52 -11.85 -1.49 14.68
N VAL A 53 -11.43 -2.72 14.40
CA VAL A 53 -10.09 -3.21 14.78
C VAL A 53 -8.99 -2.51 13.98
N LEU A 54 -9.21 -2.25 12.68
CA LEU A 54 -8.27 -1.45 11.89
C LEU A 54 -8.14 -0.03 12.46
N GLU A 55 -9.24 0.60 12.89
CA GLU A 55 -9.19 1.92 13.54
C GLU A 55 -8.44 1.86 14.89
N ALA A 56 -8.58 0.77 15.64
CA ALA A 56 -7.78 0.55 16.85
C ALA A 56 -6.27 0.46 16.54
N THR A 57 -5.85 -0.15 15.42
CA THR A 57 -4.43 -0.14 15.02
C THR A 57 -3.93 1.28 14.77
N VAL A 58 -4.73 2.15 14.15
CA VAL A 58 -4.36 3.55 13.88
C VAL A 58 -4.17 4.32 15.18
N LEU A 59 -5.10 4.16 16.13
CA LEU A 59 -5.01 4.80 17.44
C LEU A 59 -3.76 4.34 18.21
N GLU A 60 -3.46 3.05 18.18
CA GLU A 60 -2.27 2.51 18.84
C GLU A 60 -0.97 3.04 18.22
N LEU A 61 -0.87 3.09 16.89
CA LEU A 61 0.29 3.67 16.20
C LEU A 61 0.50 5.15 16.57
N GLN A 62 -0.57 5.94 16.65
CA GLN A 62 -0.50 7.34 17.07
C GLN A 62 -0.03 7.50 18.53
N ARG A 63 -0.44 6.59 19.41
CA ARG A 63 0.02 6.56 20.80
C ARG A 63 1.47 6.13 20.92
N ASN A 64 1.90 5.13 20.17
CA ASN A 64 3.30 4.72 20.14
C ASN A 64 4.20 5.89 19.71
N HIS A 65 3.82 6.65 18.68
CA HIS A 65 4.51 7.88 18.31
C HIS A 65 4.54 8.93 19.42
N SER A 66 3.42 9.11 20.12
CA SER A 66 3.34 10.03 21.26
C SER A 66 4.28 9.62 22.40
N LYS A 67 4.39 8.31 22.68
CA LYS A 67 5.32 7.75 23.68
C LYS A 67 6.78 7.87 23.25
N ILE A 68 7.09 7.75 21.95
CA ILE A 68 8.45 8.01 21.45
C ILE A 68 8.82 9.49 21.60
N ALA A 69 7.88 10.40 21.33
CA ALA A 69 8.11 11.84 21.45
C ALA A 69 8.27 12.29 22.91
N ASN A 70 7.48 11.70 23.83
CA ASN A 70 7.50 12.02 25.25
C ASN A 70 7.52 10.73 26.09
N PRO A 71 8.68 10.07 26.22
CA PRO A 71 8.77 8.78 26.90
C PRO A 71 8.56 8.93 28.41
N GLY A 72 7.67 8.11 28.95
CA GLY A 72 7.49 7.96 30.39
C GLY A 72 8.64 7.17 31.05
N PRO A 73 8.72 7.16 32.39
CA PRO A 73 9.81 6.51 33.11
C PRO A 73 9.86 4.98 32.97
N LYS A 74 8.80 4.36 32.44
CA LYS A 74 8.70 2.90 32.20
C LYS A 74 8.68 2.55 30.71
N ASP A 75 8.75 3.55 29.83
CA ASP A 75 8.65 3.34 28.39
C ASP A 75 10.02 2.93 27.84
N ASP A 76 10.06 1.81 27.14
CA ASP A 76 11.21 1.35 26.37
C ASP A 76 11.01 1.70 24.90
N ILE A 77 11.83 2.63 24.40
CA ILE A 77 11.69 3.18 23.04
C ILE A 77 11.90 2.10 21.98
N ASP A 78 12.82 1.16 22.19
CA ASP A 78 13.12 0.14 21.18
C ASP A 78 12.02 -0.92 21.16
N ALA A 79 11.49 -1.30 22.33
CA ALA A 79 10.29 -2.12 22.40
C ALA A 79 9.10 -1.44 21.68
N ILE A 80 8.90 -0.13 21.88
CA ILE A 80 7.81 0.60 21.20
C ILE A 80 8.01 0.64 19.68
N LYS A 81 9.24 0.73 19.17
CA LYS A 81 9.48 0.64 17.72
C LYS A 81 9.15 -0.76 17.17
N GLU A 82 9.48 -1.82 17.90
CA GLU A 82 9.07 -3.18 17.54
C GLU A 82 7.54 -3.32 17.55
N GLU A 83 6.85 -2.72 18.53
CA GLU A 83 5.38 -2.67 18.57
C GLU A 83 4.79 -1.95 17.36
N ILE A 84 5.39 -0.82 16.92
CA ILE A 84 4.98 -0.09 15.71
C ILE A 84 5.09 -1.01 14.49
N GLU A 85 6.22 -1.69 14.31
CA GLU A 85 6.44 -2.59 13.18
C GLU A 85 5.42 -3.74 13.14
N GLN A 86 5.15 -4.37 14.30
CA GLN A 86 4.13 -5.41 14.42
C GLN A 86 2.72 -4.90 14.11
N ASN A 87 2.38 -3.70 14.59
CA ASN A 87 1.09 -3.06 14.31
C ASN A 87 0.94 -2.66 12.84
N MET A 88 2.03 -2.21 12.18
CA MET A 88 2.03 -1.93 10.74
C MET A 88 1.71 -3.19 9.94
N ILE A 89 2.38 -4.30 10.22
CA ILE A 89 2.12 -5.59 9.55
C ILE A 89 0.68 -6.06 9.83
N THR A 90 0.24 -6.00 11.08
CA THR A 90 -1.13 -6.37 11.48
C THR A 90 -2.18 -5.52 10.77
N SER A 91 -1.93 -4.22 10.60
CA SER A 91 -2.83 -3.33 9.85
C SER A 91 -2.98 -3.73 8.38
N LEU A 92 -1.90 -4.23 7.75
CA LEU A 92 -1.97 -4.76 6.38
C LEU A 92 -2.79 -6.05 6.31
N TYR A 93 -2.71 -6.93 7.32
CA TYR A 93 -3.57 -8.11 7.38
C TYR A 93 -5.06 -7.72 7.43
N LEU A 94 -5.41 -6.80 8.34
CA LEU A 94 -6.77 -6.30 8.49
C LEU A 94 -7.27 -5.62 7.22
N LEU A 95 -6.39 -4.86 6.55
CA LEU A 95 -6.69 -4.20 5.28
C LEU A 95 -7.00 -5.21 4.17
N MET A 96 -6.18 -6.25 4.02
CA MET A 96 -6.40 -7.31 3.03
C MET A 96 -7.68 -8.10 3.31
N ILE A 97 -7.96 -8.41 4.58
CA ILE A 97 -9.20 -9.04 5.01
C ILE A 97 -10.42 -8.16 4.67
N ALA A 98 -10.36 -6.86 4.99
CA ALA A 98 -11.43 -5.91 4.68
C ALA A 98 -11.70 -5.83 3.16
N GLN A 99 -10.64 -5.75 2.34
CA GLN A 99 -10.76 -5.76 0.88
C GLN A 99 -11.41 -7.04 0.35
N ARG A 100 -11.08 -8.20 0.94
CA ARG A 100 -11.67 -9.49 0.55
C ARG A 100 -13.16 -9.55 0.87
N ILE A 101 -13.58 -9.10 2.06
CA ILE A 101 -14.99 -9.06 2.47
C ILE A 101 -15.79 -8.09 1.60
N CYS A 102 -15.21 -6.93 1.23
CA CYS A 102 -15.84 -5.98 0.32
C CYS A 102 -16.15 -6.60 -1.06
N LYS A 103 -15.20 -7.37 -1.63
CA LYS A 103 -15.36 -8.02 -2.95
C LYS A 103 -16.38 -9.15 -2.94
N SER A 104 -16.46 -9.95 -1.86
CA SER A 104 -17.41 -11.07 -1.78
C SER A 104 -18.87 -10.63 -1.76
N SER A 105 -19.15 -9.39 -1.34
CA SER A 105 -20.52 -8.85 -1.26
C SER A 105 -21.08 -8.32 -2.59
N SER A 106 -20.25 -8.12 -3.62
CA SER A 106 -20.70 -7.68 -4.96
C SER A 106 -20.97 -8.84 -5.92
N SER A 107 -20.55 -10.06 -5.58
CA SER A 107 -20.87 -11.29 -6.32
C SER A 107 -21.91 -12.11 -5.56
N SER A 108 -23.19 -11.76 -5.67
CA SER A 108 -24.24 -12.72 -5.28
C SER A 108 -24.35 -13.83 -6.35
N PRO A 109 -24.43 -15.11 -5.96
CA PRO A 109 -24.63 -16.20 -6.90
C PRO A 109 -26.07 -16.17 -7.40
N THR A 110 -26.24 -16.17 -8.73
CA THR A 110 -27.54 -16.40 -9.36
C THR A 110 -28.12 -17.72 -8.87
N THR A 111 -29.32 -17.61 -8.31
CA THR A 111 -30.17 -18.68 -7.83
C THR A 111 -30.36 -19.70 -8.95
N THR A 112 -29.82 -20.92 -8.80
CA THR A 112 -30.32 -22.06 -9.57
C THR A 112 -30.98 -23.02 -8.59
N THR A 113 -32.29 -22.94 -8.58
CA THR A 113 -33.23 -23.93 -8.05
C THR A 113 -32.86 -25.33 -8.52
N ALA A 114 -32.56 -26.24 -7.60
CA ALA A 114 -32.59 -27.67 -7.85
C ALA A 114 -33.79 -28.26 -7.08
N ALA A 115 -34.93 -28.29 -7.75
CA ALA A 115 -36.03 -29.18 -7.41
C ALA A 115 -35.64 -30.60 -7.85
N ALA A 116 -35.67 -31.53 -6.91
CA ALA A 116 -35.59 -32.95 -7.17
C ALA A 116 -36.92 -33.46 -7.75
N ALA A 117 -36.89 -34.17 -8.88
CA ALA A 117 -37.78 -35.31 -9.19
C ALA A 117 -37.49 -35.92 -10.59
N ALA A 118 -36.97 -37.15 -10.56
CA ALA A 118 -37.35 -38.36 -11.32
C ALA A 118 -37.43 -38.45 -12.86
N ALA A 119 -36.94 -39.61 -13.33
CA ALA A 119 -37.13 -40.34 -14.60
C ALA A 119 -36.35 -39.83 -15.82
N GLY A 120 -35.66 -40.65 -16.63
CA GLY A 120 -35.47 -42.10 -16.64
C GLY A 120 -34.72 -42.51 -17.91
N ASN A 121 -33.94 -43.58 -17.77
CA ASN A 121 -33.60 -44.60 -18.77
C ASN A 121 -32.49 -44.41 -19.84
N ALA A 122 -31.54 -45.35 -19.73
CA ALA A 122 -30.99 -46.22 -20.76
C ALA A 122 -29.89 -45.73 -21.72
N GLY A 123 -28.70 -46.34 -21.57
CA GLY A 123 -28.27 -47.32 -22.57
C GLY A 123 -26.86 -47.16 -23.16
N ASN A 124 -25.98 -48.09 -22.76
CA ASN A 124 -24.88 -48.69 -23.55
C ASN A 124 -23.68 -47.81 -23.98
N ASN A 125 -22.45 -48.32 -24.15
CA ASN A 125 -21.66 -49.45 -23.64
C ASN A 125 -20.27 -49.32 -24.31
N ASN A 126 -19.25 -49.92 -23.70
CA ASN A 126 -17.92 -50.30 -24.23
C ASN A 126 -16.87 -49.17 -24.35
N ILE A 127 -15.79 -49.13 -23.56
CA ILE A 127 -14.64 -50.08 -23.45
C ILE A 127 -13.96 -50.29 -24.81
N ILE A 128 -12.72 -49.80 -24.96
CA ILE A 128 -11.50 -50.57 -25.32
C ILE A 128 -10.26 -49.76 -24.90
N GLN A 129 -9.42 -50.39 -24.07
CA GLN A 129 -8.01 -50.08 -23.84
C GLN A 129 -7.17 -50.48 -25.05
N ASN A 130 -6.06 -49.77 -25.28
CA ASN A 130 -4.70 -50.29 -25.59
C ASN A 130 -4.00 -49.28 -26.50
N ASN A 131 -2.96 -48.63 -25.98
CA ASN A 131 -1.58 -49.11 -25.89
C ASN A 131 -0.83 -48.98 -27.21
N ASN A 132 0.36 -48.42 -27.01
CA ASN A 132 1.63 -48.83 -27.57
C ASN A 132 2.22 -48.02 -28.73
N HIS A 133 3.47 -47.65 -28.42
CA HIS A 133 4.65 -47.69 -29.30
C HIS A 133 4.82 -46.52 -30.25
N ASN A 134 6.02 -46.11 -30.62
CA ASN A 134 7.37 -46.19 -30.07
C ASN A 134 8.21 -45.37 -31.08
N ASN A 135 9.45 -45.07 -30.71
CA ASN A 135 10.55 -44.62 -31.56
C ASN A 135 10.57 -43.13 -31.97
N ASN A 136 11.55 -42.36 -31.49
CA ASN A 136 12.96 -42.34 -31.95
C ASN A 136 13.02 -41.96 -33.45
N ASN A 137 13.67 -40.88 -33.87
CA ASN A 137 15.10 -40.70 -33.76
C ASN A 137 15.50 -39.38 -34.45
N ASN A 138 16.45 -38.68 -33.82
CA ASN A 138 17.69 -38.15 -34.39
C ASN A 138 17.72 -37.18 -35.59
N ASN A 139 18.38 -36.05 -35.28
CA ASN A 139 19.62 -35.52 -35.88
C ASN A 139 19.56 -34.32 -36.82
N ASN A 140 20.19 -33.25 -36.29
CA ASN A 140 21.32 -32.51 -36.84
C ASN A 140 21.14 -31.51 -38.00
N ASN A 141 21.43 -30.26 -37.62
CA ASN A 141 22.47 -29.37 -38.16
C ASN A 141 22.18 -28.43 -39.35
N ASN A 142 22.62 -27.18 -39.10
CA ASN A 142 23.18 -26.14 -39.97
C ASN A 142 22.27 -24.94 -40.35
N ASP A 143 22.67 -23.81 -39.75
CA ASP A 143 23.06 -22.52 -40.35
C ASP A 143 22.08 -21.66 -41.17
N ASP A 144 22.09 -20.38 -40.77
CA ASP A 144 21.96 -19.15 -41.56
C ASP A 144 20.73 -18.96 -42.45
N HIS A 145 19.77 -18.17 -41.97
CA HIS A 145 19.41 -16.92 -42.65
C HIS A 145 18.50 -16.03 -41.80
N LEU A 146 18.93 -14.78 -41.62
CA LEU A 146 18.06 -13.65 -41.37
C LEU A 146 17.00 -13.59 -42.48
N ASP A 147 15.73 -13.73 -42.12
CA ASP A 147 14.66 -13.08 -42.87
C ASP A 147 13.41 -12.81 -42.03
N ASN A 148 12.85 -11.65 -42.34
CA ASN A 148 11.73 -10.98 -41.73
C ASN A 148 10.50 -11.87 -41.50
N VAL A 149 10.03 -11.96 -40.25
CA VAL A 149 8.63 -12.27 -39.96
C VAL A 149 8.06 -11.16 -39.09
N ILE A 150 7.47 -10.18 -39.76
CA ILE A 150 6.48 -9.27 -39.18
C ILE A 150 5.27 -10.13 -38.82
N VAL A 151 5.14 -10.51 -37.56
CA VAL A 151 3.88 -11.07 -37.05
C VAL A 151 2.99 -9.88 -36.72
N ASN A 152 2.04 -9.61 -37.62
CA ASN A 152 0.93 -8.70 -37.39
C ASN A 152 0.16 -9.14 -36.14
N LEU A 153 0.35 -8.42 -35.03
CA LEU A 153 -0.58 -8.42 -33.91
C LEU A 153 -1.91 -7.84 -34.41
N PRO A 154 -3.07 -8.46 -34.10
CA PRO A 154 -4.35 -7.90 -34.49
C PRO A 154 -4.55 -6.56 -33.82
N GLN A 155 -4.65 -5.51 -34.63
CA GLN A 155 -5.19 -4.22 -34.21
C GLN A 155 -6.64 -4.44 -33.78
N ASN A 156 -6.88 -4.57 -32.49
CA ASN A 156 -8.21 -4.41 -31.93
C ASN A 156 -8.44 -2.92 -31.64
N PRO A 157 -9.64 -2.41 -31.95
CA PRO A 157 -9.89 -0.99 -32.03
C PRO A 157 -9.78 -0.33 -30.65
N VAL A 158 -9.17 0.84 -30.67
CA VAL A 158 -9.13 1.83 -29.59
C VAL A 158 -10.55 1.99 -29.03
N LEU A 159 -10.79 1.44 -27.84
CA LEU A 159 -11.88 1.91 -27.01
C LEU A 159 -11.42 3.23 -26.42
N ASP A 160 -11.81 4.30 -27.11
CA ASP A 160 -11.85 5.66 -26.60
C ASP A 160 -12.80 5.67 -25.38
N VAL A 161 -12.28 5.28 -24.22
CA VAL A 161 -12.94 5.57 -22.95
C VAL A 161 -12.54 7.00 -22.60
N ASN A 162 -13.35 7.91 -23.11
CA ASN A 162 -13.31 9.32 -22.82
C ASN A 162 -13.50 9.53 -21.31
N PHE A 163 -12.41 9.60 -20.55
CA PHE A 163 -12.42 9.97 -19.12
C PHE A 163 -12.11 11.46 -18.97
N GLN A 164 -12.97 12.29 -19.58
CA GLN A 164 -13.14 13.67 -19.13
C GLN A 164 -13.82 13.64 -17.76
N LEU A 165 -13.04 13.59 -16.68
CA LEU A 165 -13.38 14.09 -15.33
C LEU A 165 -12.26 13.76 -14.34
N VAL A 166 -11.13 14.48 -14.45
CA VAL A 166 -10.19 14.65 -13.31
C VAL A 166 -9.75 16.11 -13.14
N ASP A 167 -10.51 17.07 -13.68
CA ASP A 167 -10.20 18.50 -13.53
C ASP A 167 -10.75 19.16 -12.25
N ASN A 168 -11.31 18.41 -11.30
CA ASN A 168 -11.95 19.01 -10.11
C ASN A 168 -11.59 18.36 -8.75
N PHE A 169 -10.34 17.93 -8.60
CA PHE A 169 -9.66 17.90 -7.30
C PHE A 169 -8.25 18.48 -7.42
N ASN A 170 -8.13 19.63 -8.09
CA ASN A 170 -6.93 20.45 -7.98
C ASN A 170 -6.98 21.22 -6.65
N ILE A 171 -6.78 20.51 -5.53
CA ILE A 171 -6.17 21.15 -4.38
C ILE A 171 -4.70 21.21 -4.76
N HIS A 172 -4.21 22.41 -5.04
CA HIS A 172 -2.79 22.70 -5.16
C HIS A 172 -2.07 22.22 -3.89
N ALA A 173 -1.71 20.94 -3.85
CA ALA A 173 -0.64 20.42 -3.02
C ALA A 173 0.64 20.71 -3.81
N GLU A 174 1.09 21.96 -3.73
CA GLU A 174 2.48 22.25 -4.00
C GLU A 174 3.31 21.31 -3.11
N ASN A 175 4.10 20.47 -3.77
CA ASN A 175 5.08 19.57 -3.18
C ASN A 175 6.04 20.36 -2.28
N ASN A 176 5.66 20.53 -1.02
CA ASN A 176 6.55 21.00 0.05
C ASN A 176 7.04 19.80 0.85
N ASN A 177 8.00 19.08 0.28
CA ASN A 177 8.86 18.21 1.08
C ASN A 177 9.89 19.08 1.79
N ALA A 178 9.44 19.75 2.85
CA ALA A 178 10.28 20.32 3.87
C ALA A 178 9.92 19.63 5.18
N ALA A 179 10.76 18.67 5.58
CA ALA A 179 10.88 18.28 6.97
C ALA A 179 11.25 19.53 7.79
N LEU A 180 10.24 20.23 8.29
CA LEU A 180 10.37 21.21 9.36
C LEU A 180 9.55 20.66 10.52
N GLY A 181 10.25 20.35 11.61
CA GLY A 181 9.65 19.80 12.82
C GLY A 181 8.54 20.72 13.34
N TRP A 182 7.43 20.12 13.73
CA TRP A 182 6.39 20.81 14.49
C TRP A 182 6.70 20.68 15.98
N GLY A 183 7.81 21.29 16.41
CA GLY A 183 7.84 22.00 17.68
C GLY A 183 7.36 23.43 17.39
N ASP A 184 6.56 24.01 18.27
CA ASP A 184 6.09 25.41 18.26
C ASP A 184 4.66 25.71 17.75
N ILE A 185 3.74 24.73 17.73
CA ILE A 185 2.28 24.99 17.84
C ILE A 185 1.68 24.19 19.00
N VAL A 186 2.33 24.27 20.17
CA VAL A 186 1.67 23.98 21.45
C VAL A 186 1.96 25.15 22.38
N GLY A 187 1.51 26.33 21.96
CA GLY A 187 1.35 27.47 22.85
C GLY A 187 0.16 27.22 23.76
N ASN A 188 0.46 26.64 24.93
CA ASN A 188 -0.18 26.89 26.22
C ASN A 188 -1.59 27.49 26.17
N GLU A 189 -2.62 26.64 26.14
CA GLU A 189 -3.88 26.79 26.88
C GLU A 189 -4.70 25.50 26.76
N GLY A 190 -5.22 25.02 27.89
CA GLY A 190 -5.88 23.71 28.01
C GLY A 190 -7.13 23.58 27.14
N GLY A 191 -7.34 22.38 26.61
CA GLY A 191 -8.48 22.09 25.73
C GLY A 191 -8.97 20.66 25.87
N ILE A 192 -9.88 20.47 26.82
CA ILE A 192 -10.75 19.29 26.94
C ILE A 192 -11.62 19.22 25.66
N ALA A 193 -11.19 18.51 24.61
CA ALA A 193 -11.98 18.35 23.39
C ALA A 193 -11.58 17.12 22.55
N LEU A 194 -11.47 15.95 23.16
CA LEU A 194 -11.40 14.66 22.43
C LEU A 194 -12.27 13.58 23.10
N ASN A 195 -13.40 14.01 23.68
CA ASN A 195 -14.31 13.14 24.43
C ASN A 195 -15.70 13.00 23.79
N ASN A 196 -15.77 12.91 22.46
CA ASN A 196 -17.02 12.70 21.72
C ASN A 196 -17.02 11.48 20.78
N PHE A 197 -16.12 10.51 21.01
CA PHE A 197 -16.06 9.28 20.21
C PHE A 197 -17.00 8.16 20.71
N ALA A 198 -17.73 8.32 21.83
CA ALA A 198 -18.46 7.18 22.43
C ALA A 198 -19.79 7.47 23.17
N ARG A 199 -20.54 8.54 22.88
CA ARG A 199 -21.81 8.83 23.61
C ARG A 199 -23.12 8.86 22.79
N ASN A 200 -23.11 8.61 21.47
CA ASN A 200 -24.34 8.71 20.65
C ASN A 200 -24.91 7.41 20.06
N HIS A 201 -24.50 6.24 20.55
CA HIS A 201 -25.23 5.00 20.28
C HIS A 201 -25.83 4.45 21.56
N TYR A 202 -27.00 4.98 21.92
CA TYR A 202 -28.11 4.40 22.70
C TYR A 202 -28.89 5.56 23.35
N GLU A 203 -29.81 6.18 22.62
CA GLU A 203 -31.07 6.74 23.17
C GLU A 203 -31.99 7.29 22.06
N ASN A 204 -33.26 6.88 22.14
CA ASN A 204 -34.47 7.44 21.53
C ASN A 204 -34.79 7.25 20.04
N SER A 205 -35.54 6.18 19.80
CA SER A 205 -36.83 6.20 19.09
C SER A 205 -37.69 7.43 19.45
N GLY A 206 -38.05 8.27 18.46
CA GLY A 206 -39.01 9.36 18.68
C GLY A 206 -38.99 10.46 17.63
N ASN A 207 -39.62 10.19 16.48
CA ASN A 207 -40.30 11.11 15.55
C ASN A 207 -40.06 12.64 15.70
N LYS A 208 -39.43 13.29 14.69
CA LYS A 208 -39.83 14.62 14.15
C LYS A 208 -39.01 15.06 12.92
N SER A 209 -39.67 15.03 11.77
CA SER A 209 -39.75 16.05 10.70
C SER A 209 -38.54 16.93 10.34
N THR A 210 -38.00 16.66 9.14
CA THR A 210 -37.62 17.61 8.06
C THR A 210 -36.71 18.81 8.38
N ARG A 211 -35.44 18.72 7.95
CA ARG A 211 -34.82 19.79 7.16
C ARG A 211 -33.74 19.23 6.24
N SER A 212 -33.83 19.59 4.97
CA SER A 212 -33.04 19.10 3.84
C SER A 212 -31.58 19.56 3.91
N GLU A 213 -30.67 18.61 4.01
CA GLU A 213 -29.27 18.76 3.59
C GLU A 213 -28.97 17.70 2.54
N GLY A 214 -29.56 17.89 1.35
CA GLY A 214 -29.14 17.19 0.16
C GLY A 214 -27.93 17.91 -0.42
N CYS A 215 -26.72 17.44 -0.14
CA CYS A 215 -25.52 17.85 -0.86
C CYS A 215 -24.51 16.69 -0.95
N ASN A 216 -24.27 16.24 -2.17
CA ASN A 216 -23.02 15.65 -2.69
C ASN A 216 -22.68 14.17 -2.44
N ALA A 217 -23.62 13.31 -2.05
CA ALA A 217 -23.36 11.86 -2.00
C ALA A 217 -23.38 11.16 -3.37
N GLU A 218 -23.98 11.78 -4.40
CA GLU A 218 -24.25 11.11 -5.69
C GLU A 218 -23.14 11.25 -6.74
N ARG A 219 -22.04 11.97 -6.46
CA ARG A 219 -20.98 12.23 -7.47
C ARG A 219 -19.76 11.31 -7.42
N SER A 220 -19.58 10.48 -6.39
CA SER A 220 -18.35 9.68 -6.25
C SER A 220 -18.47 8.22 -6.67
N GLY A 221 -19.67 7.66 -6.85
CA GLY A 221 -19.86 6.25 -7.28
C GLY A 221 -19.29 5.17 -6.33
N LEU A 222 -18.57 5.56 -5.26
CA LEU A 222 -17.99 4.64 -4.29
C LEU A 222 -19.05 4.16 -3.29
N ASN A 223 -19.05 2.86 -3.01
CA ASN A 223 -19.92 2.23 -2.02
C ASN A 223 -19.67 2.82 -0.61
N PRO A 224 -20.69 3.06 0.23
CA PRO A 224 -20.51 3.51 1.62
C PRO A 224 -19.48 2.70 2.44
N ARG A 225 -19.39 1.38 2.23
CA ARG A 225 -18.35 0.53 2.87
C ARG A 225 -16.95 0.89 2.40
N GLU A 226 -16.80 1.11 1.11
CA GLU A 226 -15.53 1.46 0.47
C GLU A 226 -15.06 2.84 0.92
N MET A 227 -15.95 3.82 1.03
CA MET A 227 -15.65 5.14 1.57
C MET A 227 -15.14 5.08 3.02
N ARG A 228 -15.78 4.26 3.86
CA ARG A 228 -15.33 4.02 5.24
C ARG A 228 -13.93 3.39 5.30
N LEU A 229 -13.65 2.42 4.42
CA LEU A 229 -12.32 1.82 4.31
C LEU A 229 -11.27 2.86 3.90
N HIS A 230 -11.51 3.63 2.83
CA HIS A 230 -10.59 4.66 2.36
C HIS A 230 -10.29 5.69 3.46
N ARG A 231 -11.29 6.08 4.26
CA ARG A 231 -11.09 6.98 5.40
C ARG A 231 -10.20 6.39 6.50
N ALA A 232 -10.39 5.11 6.83
CA ALA A 232 -9.53 4.43 7.81
C ALA A 232 -8.10 4.30 7.29
N VAL A 233 -7.92 3.90 6.04
CA VAL A 233 -6.61 3.75 5.39
C VAL A 233 -5.90 5.10 5.25
N TYR A 234 -6.61 6.17 4.89
CA TYR A 234 -6.04 7.52 4.87
C TYR A 234 -5.48 7.93 6.24
N ARG A 235 -6.22 7.66 7.34
CA ARG A 235 -5.71 7.92 8.70
C ARG A 235 -4.52 7.05 9.05
N LEU A 236 -4.53 5.79 8.62
CA LEU A 236 -3.42 4.85 8.81
C LEU A 236 -2.16 5.33 8.08
N VAL A 237 -2.25 5.71 6.80
CA VAL A 237 -1.12 6.26 6.04
C VAL A 237 -0.59 7.54 6.70
N ARG A 238 -1.48 8.41 7.20
CA ARG A 238 -1.11 9.65 7.88
C ARG A 238 -0.54 9.47 9.29
N SER A 239 -0.54 8.26 9.86
CA SER A 239 0.23 8.01 11.08
C SER A 239 1.74 8.10 10.82
N ASN A 240 2.18 8.08 9.55
CA ASN A 240 3.57 8.19 9.11
C ASN A 240 4.50 7.22 9.86
N SER A 241 3.99 6.03 10.18
CA SER A 241 4.73 4.97 10.84
C SER A 241 5.69 4.30 9.87
N VAL A 242 6.89 3.97 10.36
CA VAL A 242 7.92 3.26 9.60
C VAL A 242 8.50 2.13 10.45
N THR A 243 8.96 1.06 9.80
CA THR A 243 9.63 -0.07 10.47
C THR A 243 11.00 0.31 11.02
N LEU A 244 11.64 -0.61 11.74
CA LEU A 244 13.05 -0.46 12.13
C LEU A 244 13.98 -0.31 10.91
N ALA A 245 13.59 -0.79 9.72
CA ALA A 245 14.32 -0.58 8.47
C ALA A 245 13.95 0.73 7.74
N GLY A 246 13.03 1.53 8.30
CA GLY A 246 12.53 2.75 7.67
C GLY A 246 11.49 2.50 6.58
N GLU A 247 10.95 1.29 6.48
CA GLU A 247 9.96 0.94 5.46
C GLU A 247 8.59 1.50 5.83
N THR A 248 7.93 2.10 4.85
CA THR A 248 6.52 2.52 5.00
C THR A 248 5.56 1.35 4.75
N LEU A 249 4.27 1.53 5.03
CA LEU A 249 3.24 0.53 4.68
C LEU A 249 3.24 0.15 3.19
N LEU A 250 3.59 1.10 2.31
CA LEU A 250 3.68 0.84 0.88
C LEU A 250 4.87 -0.06 0.55
N HIS A 251 6.03 0.15 1.19
CA HIS A 251 7.18 -0.76 1.07
C HIS A 251 6.78 -2.19 1.49
N LEU A 252 6.16 -2.33 2.65
CA LEU A 252 5.70 -3.64 3.15
C LEU A 252 4.67 -4.28 2.22
N ALA A 253 3.75 -3.51 1.64
CA ALA A 253 2.73 -4.05 0.74
C ALA A 253 3.29 -4.58 -0.60
N VAL A 254 4.41 -4.03 -1.07
CA VAL A 254 5.08 -4.44 -2.31
C VAL A 254 6.30 -5.32 -2.06
N SER A 255 6.75 -5.44 -0.81
CA SER A 255 7.91 -6.24 -0.46
C SER A 255 7.52 -7.73 -0.37
N PRO A 256 8.22 -8.61 -1.11
CA PRO A 256 8.02 -10.05 -1.02
C PRO A 256 8.54 -10.64 0.30
N ASP A 257 9.41 -9.91 0.99
CA ASP A 257 10.05 -10.34 2.23
C ASP A 257 9.26 -9.91 3.46
N THR A 258 8.14 -9.19 3.27
CA THR A 258 7.21 -8.87 4.34
C THR A 258 6.74 -10.17 5.01
N PRO A 259 7.03 -10.36 6.30
CA PRO A 259 6.70 -11.59 6.98
C PRO A 259 5.18 -11.74 7.07
N VAL A 260 4.70 -12.95 6.85
CA VAL A 260 3.30 -13.32 7.07
C VAL A 260 3.27 -14.39 8.14
N ASP A 261 2.46 -14.17 9.17
CA ASP A 261 2.29 -15.13 10.25
C ASP A 261 1.63 -16.43 9.73
N ASP A 262 2.03 -17.58 10.29
CA ASP A 262 1.62 -18.91 9.80
C ASP A 262 0.22 -19.32 10.30
N PHE A 263 -0.36 -18.57 11.24
CA PHE A 263 -1.64 -18.87 11.87
C PHE A 263 -2.85 -18.43 11.01
N HIS A 264 -3.04 -19.12 9.87
CA HIS A 264 -4.10 -18.88 8.88
C HIS A 264 -4.05 -17.54 8.13
N THR A 265 -3.24 -16.57 8.57
CA THR A 265 -3.01 -15.29 7.87
C THR A 265 -2.39 -15.49 6.50
N ASN A 266 -1.49 -16.46 6.33
CA ASN A 266 -0.88 -16.86 5.05
C ASN A 266 -1.88 -17.39 3.99
N LEU A 267 -3.11 -17.75 4.39
CA LEU A 267 -4.19 -18.20 3.49
C LEU A 267 -4.91 -17.01 2.81
N ILE A 268 -4.81 -15.81 3.39
CA ILE A 268 -5.47 -14.61 2.90
C ILE A 268 -4.46 -13.55 2.50
N CYS A 269 -3.44 -13.35 3.33
CA CYS A 269 -2.43 -12.32 3.19
C CYS A 269 -1.25 -12.91 2.41
N ARG A 270 -0.96 -12.30 1.26
CA ARG A 270 0.19 -12.63 0.41
C ARG A 270 0.78 -11.32 -0.09
N PHE A 271 2.08 -11.18 0.08
CA PHE A 271 2.84 -10.07 -0.47
C PHE A 271 3.77 -10.57 -1.59
N PRO A 272 4.00 -9.77 -2.63
CA PRO A 272 3.44 -8.43 -2.87
C PRO A 272 1.93 -8.44 -3.19
N CYS A 273 1.21 -7.37 -2.84
CA CYS A 273 -0.23 -7.27 -3.08
C CYS A 273 -0.62 -6.00 -3.86
N ALA A 274 -0.96 -6.15 -5.15
CA ALA A 274 -1.34 -5.04 -6.03
C ALA A 274 -2.58 -4.28 -5.55
N SER A 275 -3.61 -4.98 -5.04
CA SER A 275 -4.83 -4.34 -4.53
C SER A 275 -4.55 -3.48 -3.29
N THR A 276 -3.71 -3.96 -2.37
CA THR A 276 -3.32 -3.21 -1.17
C THR A 276 -2.45 -2.02 -1.52
N ALA A 277 -1.44 -2.21 -2.38
CA ALA A 277 -0.57 -1.14 -2.85
C ALA A 277 -1.37 -0.02 -3.52
N LYS A 278 -2.28 -0.36 -4.45
CA LYS A 278 -3.16 0.61 -5.11
C LYS A 278 -3.99 1.40 -4.10
N LEU A 279 -4.61 0.72 -3.12
CA LEU A 279 -5.42 1.40 -2.10
C LEU A 279 -4.58 2.36 -1.25
N LEU A 280 -3.38 1.96 -0.82
CA LEU A 280 -2.46 2.82 -0.09
C LEU A 280 -2.09 4.08 -0.91
N ILE A 281 -1.76 3.90 -2.20
CA ILE A 281 -1.44 5.00 -3.12
C ILE A 281 -2.63 5.95 -3.28
N THR A 282 -3.84 5.43 -3.52
CA THR A 282 -5.05 6.25 -3.62
C THR A 282 -5.39 6.98 -2.32
N CYS A 283 -4.94 6.46 -1.18
CA CYS A 283 -5.07 7.09 0.14
C CYS A 283 -3.91 8.04 0.48
N GLY A 284 -3.02 8.35 -0.48
CA GLY A 284 -1.96 9.34 -0.32
C GLY A 284 -0.67 8.78 0.29
N ALA A 285 -0.39 7.48 0.16
CA ALA A 285 0.91 6.95 0.52
C ALA A 285 2.00 7.56 -0.40
N ASP A 286 3.10 8.02 0.20
CA ASP A 286 4.22 8.56 -0.56
C ASP A 286 4.93 7.44 -1.34
N VAL A 287 4.76 7.45 -2.66
CA VAL A 287 5.36 6.48 -3.60
C VAL A 287 6.87 6.63 -3.73
N ASN A 288 7.41 7.79 -3.35
CA ASN A 288 8.82 8.14 -3.44
C ASN A 288 9.55 8.07 -2.09
N ALA A 289 8.86 7.68 -1.02
CA ALA A 289 9.46 7.45 0.28
C ALA A 289 10.65 6.49 0.17
N GLN A 290 11.71 6.78 0.91
CA GLN A 290 12.95 6.01 0.91
C GLN A 290 13.13 5.30 2.25
N ASP A 291 13.39 3.99 2.23
CA ASP A 291 13.81 3.23 3.42
C ASP A 291 15.22 3.65 3.91
N LYS A 292 15.74 3.03 4.97
CA LYS A 292 17.10 3.35 5.48
C LYS A 292 18.21 3.06 4.46
N ARG A 293 17.99 2.15 3.51
CA ARG A 293 18.91 1.84 2.40
C ARG A 293 18.63 2.69 1.16
N ARG A 294 17.76 3.69 1.30
CA ARG A 294 17.27 4.58 0.24
C ARG A 294 16.54 3.88 -0.90
N ASN A 295 16.05 2.66 -0.71
CA ASN A 295 15.17 2.03 -1.66
C ASN A 295 13.78 2.67 -1.55
N THR A 296 13.18 2.93 -2.70
CA THR A 296 11.74 3.23 -2.80
C THR A 296 10.96 1.94 -2.98
N ALA A 297 9.63 1.99 -2.87
CA ALA A 297 8.75 0.87 -3.22
C ALA A 297 9.05 0.31 -4.63
N LEU A 298 9.40 1.19 -5.58
CA LEU A 298 9.76 0.79 -6.95
C LEU A 298 11.08 0.00 -7.02
N HIS A 299 12.07 0.32 -6.17
CA HIS A 299 13.31 -0.45 -6.08
C HIS A 299 13.06 -1.88 -5.56
N LEU A 300 12.18 -2.03 -4.56
CA LEU A 300 11.90 -3.33 -3.95
C LEU A 300 11.20 -4.28 -4.92
N ILE A 301 10.14 -3.81 -5.59
CA ILE A 301 9.31 -4.68 -6.43
C ILE A 301 10.06 -5.17 -7.69
N VAL A 302 10.98 -4.37 -8.24
CA VAL A 302 11.72 -4.73 -9.47
C VAL A 302 12.94 -5.59 -9.21
N ALA A 303 13.48 -5.56 -7.98
CA ALA A 303 14.57 -6.42 -7.54
C ALA A 303 14.11 -7.87 -7.22
N TYR A 304 12.84 -8.17 -7.45
CA TYR A 304 12.28 -9.49 -7.17
C TYR A 304 12.82 -10.56 -8.14
N GLN A 305 13.42 -11.60 -7.55
CA GLN A 305 14.08 -12.69 -8.30
C GLN A 305 13.27 -13.98 -8.37
N LYS A 306 12.30 -14.18 -7.46
CA LYS A 306 11.49 -15.39 -7.51
C LYS A 306 10.58 -15.31 -8.75
N PRO A 307 10.26 -16.43 -9.40
CA PRO A 307 9.27 -16.41 -10.47
C PRO A 307 7.95 -15.94 -9.87
N ILE A 308 7.52 -14.73 -10.24
CA ILE A 308 6.17 -14.28 -9.92
C ILE A 308 5.28 -15.19 -10.75
N SER A 309 4.57 -16.10 -10.09
CA SER A 309 3.50 -16.87 -10.72
C SER A 309 2.38 -15.95 -11.25
N ASP A 310 2.45 -14.65 -10.96
CA ASP A 310 1.52 -13.63 -11.37
C ASP A 310 2.22 -12.36 -11.92
N PHE A 311 2.64 -12.42 -13.19
CA PHE A 311 3.07 -11.26 -13.99
C PHE A 311 2.14 -10.05 -13.81
N LEU A 312 0.83 -10.29 -13.66
CA LEU A 312 -0.17 -9.23 -13.55
C LEU A 312 -0.03 -8.48 -12.22
N THR A 313 0.31 -9.16 -11.13
CA THR A 313 0.61 -8.49 -9.85
C THR A 313 1.81 -7.57 -9.97
N LEU A 314 2.90 -8.01 -10.60
CA LEU A 314 4.07 -7.16 -10.85
C LEU A 314 3.71 -5.93 -11.67
N HIS A 315 3.06 -6.17 -12.81
CA HIS A 315 2.67 -5.14 -13.75
C HIS A 315 1.76 -4.09 -13.09
N ASN A 316 0.74 -4.53 -12.35
CA ASN A 316 -0.19 -3.64 -11.67
C ASN A 316 0.47 -2.81 -10.56
N ILE A 317 1.45 -3.37 -9.84
CA ILE A 317 2.17 -2.62 -8.80
C ILE A 317 3.08 -1.58 -9.45
N ILE A 318 3.88 -1.96 -10.45
CA ILE A 318 4.78 -1.00 -11.13
C ILE A 318 3.96 0.11 -11.77
N LEU A 319 2.89 -0.24 -12.50
CA LEU A 319 2.02 0.75 -13.13
C LEU A 319 1.35 1.65 -12.09
N GLY A 320 0.79 1.08 -11.02
CA GLY A 320 0.18 1.86 -9.93
C GLY A 320 1.15 2.82 -9.25
N LEU A 321 2.42 2.43 -9.08
CA LEU A 321 3.47 3.31 -8.56
C LEU A 321 3.79 4.45 -9.55
N VAL A 322 3.98 4.15 -10.84
CA VAL A 322 4.27 5.15 -11.87
C VAL A 322 3.11 6.14 -12.03
N GLU A 323 1.88 5.64 -12.12
CA GLU A 323 0.65 6.46 -12.17
C GLU A 323 0.48 7.29 -10.89
N GLY A 324 0.92 6.76 -9.74
CA GLY A 324 0.98 7.47 -8.47
C GLY A 324 2.09 8.52 -8.37
N GLY A 325 2.91 8.70 -9.42
CA GLY A 325 3.97 9.72 -9.47
C GLY A 325 5.34 9.24 -8.99
N ALA A 326 5.62 7.93 -9.04
CA ALA A 326 6.93 7.40 -8.67
C ALA A 326 8.04 7.88 -9.63
N HIS A 327 9.08 8.50 -9.08
CA HIS A 327 10.27 8.87 -9.82
C HIS A 327 11.13 7.65 -10.10
N MET A 328 11.40 7.42 -11.39
CA MET A 328 12.14 6.24 -11.88
C MET A 328 13.66 6.40 -11.83
N ASP A 329 14.13 7.56 -11.35
CA ASP A 329 15.53 7.97 -11.32
C ASP A 329 15.97 8.44 -9.93
N ILE A 330 15.17 8.18 -8.89
CA ILE A 330 15.66 8.19 -7.51
C ILE A 330 16.73 7.13 -7.37
N VAL A 331 17.81 7.43 -6.67
CA VAL A 331 18.88 6.45 -6.41
C VAL A 331 18.84 5.98 -4.97
N ASN A 332 19.12 4.69 -4.78
CA ASN A 332 19.32 4.11 -3.46
C ASN A 332 20.72 4.43 -2.90
N GLU A 333 21.05 3.84 -1.75
CA GLU A 333 22.32 4.08 -1.05
C GLU A 333 23.53 3.67 -1.90
N ARG A 334 23.37 2.70 -2.79
CA ARG A 334 24.39 2.25 -3.75
C ARG A 334 24.50 3.16 -4.98
N GLY A 335 23.69 4.22 -5.07
CA GLY A 335 23.61 5.08 -6.26
C GLY A 335 22.86 4.43 -7.43
N ALA A 336 22.17 3.30 -7.22
CA ALA A 336 21.44 2.60 -8.26
C ALA A 336 19.98 3.09 -8.34
N THR A 337 19.49 3.29 -9.56
CA THR A 337 18.08 3.56 -9.86
C THR A 337 17.24 2.28 -9.84
N PRO A 338 15.89 2.35 -9.76
CA PRO A 338 15.04 1.17 -9.85
C PRO A 338 15.31 0.31 -11.09
N PHE A 339 15.54 0.95 -12.23
CA PHE A 339 15.89 0.28 -13.48
C PHE A 339 17.17 -0.56 -13.36
N GLN A 340 18.20 -0.03 -12.69
CA GLN A 340 19.46 -0.75 -12.48
C GLN A 340 19.36 -1.86 -11.43
N THR A 341 18.37 -1.81 -10.54
CA THR A 341 18.09 -2.87 -9.57
C THR A 341 17.17 -3.97 -10.11
N ALA A 342 16.62 -3.80 -11.32
CA ALA A 342 15.71 -4.77 -11.92
C ALA A 342 16.39 -6.13 -12.09
N SER A 343 15.75 -7.18 -11.60
CA SER A 343 16.30 -8.55 -11.66
C SER A 343 15.76 -9.38 -12.83
N THR A 344 14.75 -8.89 -13.55
CA THR A 344 14.10 -9.62 -14.66
C THR A 344 13.90 -8.72 -15.87
N GLY A 345 14.04 -9.29 -17.07
CA GLY A 345 13.80 -8.57 -18.32
C GLY A 345 12.37 -8.02 -18.44
N VAL A 346 11.40 -8.66 -17.80
CA VAL A 346 10.02 -8.14 -17.73
C VAL A 346 9.96 -6.81 -16.99
N ALA A 347 10.56 -6.73 -15.80
CA ALA A 347 10.60 -5.49 -15.04
C ALA A 347 11.33 -4.39 -15.82
N GLU A 348 12.44 -4.73 -16.49
CA GLU A 348 13.16 -3.80 -17.37
C GLU A 348 12.30 -3.28 -18.52
N ILE A 349 11.55 -4.15 -19.21
CA ILE A 349 10.66 -3.75 -20.31
C ILE A 349 9.58 -2.81 -19.78
N ILE A 350 8.91 -3.14 -18.68
CA ILE A 350 7.86 -2.30 -18.10
C ILE A 350 8.45 -0.92 -17.76
N LEU A 351 9.57 -0.87 -17.03
CA LEU A 351 10.20 0.40 -16.67
C LEU A 351 10.63 1.20 -17.92
N ARG A 352 11.17 0.55 -18.95
CA ARG A 352 11.59 1.22 -20.19
C ARG A 352 10.40 1.84 -20.93
N THR A 353 9.26 1.14 -20.98
CA THR A 353 8.04 1.64 -21.63
C THR A 353 7.37 2.77 -20.86
N GLN A 354 7.59 2.83 -19.55
CA GLN A 354 6.97 3.83 -18.66
C GLN A 354 7.90 5.01 -18.33
N GLN A 355 9.11 5.05 -18.89
CA GLN A 355 10.12 6.05 -18.56
C GLN A 355 9.69 7.46 -18.97
N ARG A 356 9.09 8.19 -18.04
CA ARG A 356 8.77 9.61 -18.16
C ARG A 356 9.53 10.37 -17.09
N LEU A 357 10.60 11.04 -17.49
CA LEU A 357 11.36 11.92 -16.61
C LEU A 357 10.85 13.34 -16.73
N SER A 358 10.59 13.98 -15.60
CA SER A 358 10.26 15.40 -15.58
C SER A 358 11.51 16.24 -15.86
N LEU A 359 11.31 17.49 -16.30
CA LEU A 359 12.43 18.44 -16.46
C LEU A 359 13.17 18.66 -15.13
N GLN A 360 12.45 18.67 -14.01
CA GLN A 360 13.04 18.79 -12.68
C GLN A 360 13.98 17.61 -12.38
N CYS A 361 13.55 16.37 -12.66
CA CYS A 361 14.38 15.18 -12.53
C CYS A 361 15.65 15.27 -13.40
N LEU A 362 15.50 15.64 -14.67
CA LEU A 362 16.63 15.82 -15.58
C LEU A 362 17.61 16.88 -15.07
N ALA A 363 17.12 18.03 -14.62
CA ALA A 363 17.96 19.10 -14.07
C ALA A 363 18.68 18.65 -12.80
N SER A 364 17.98 18.03 -11.85
CA SER A 364 18.56 17.47 -10.62
C SER A 364 19.67 16.46 -10.92
N ARG A 365 19.46 15.55 -11.88
CA ARG A 365 20.48 14.59 -12.30
C ARG A 365 21.71 15.27 -12.89
N VAL A 366 21.55 16.32 -13.69
CA VAL A 366 22.69 17.08 -14.25
C VAL A 366 23.46 17.78 -13.14
N ILE A 367 22.77 18.43 -12.19
CA ILE A 367 23.38 19.07 -11.02
C ILE A 367 24.23 18.08 -10.24
N VAL A 368 23.68 16.91 -9.94
CA VAL A 368 24.36 15.84 -9.19
C VAL A 368 25.54 15.25 -9.98
N SER A 369 25.32 14.86 -11.23
CA SER A 369 26.36 14.20 -12.05
C SER A 369 27.51 15.12 -12.41
N SER A 370 27.27 16.43 -12.49
CA SER A 370 28.29 17.45 -12.72
C SER A 370 28.96 17.94 -11.43
N GLY A 371 28.53 17.46 -10.25
CA GLY A 371 29.09 17.85 -8.96
C GLY A 371 28.88 19.32 -8.61
N LEU A 372 27.80 19.95 -9.11
CA LEU A 372 27.51 21.35 -8.84
C LEU A 372 27.06 21.54 -7.39
N ALA A 373 27.56 22.57 -6.73
CA ALA A 373 27.05 22.96 -5.42
C ALA A 373 25.63 23.52 -5.58
N TYR A 374 24.67 23.01 -4.79
CA TYR A 374 23.28 23.48 -4.79
C TYR A 374 22.74 23.83 -3.41
N ARG A 375 23.33 23.30 -2.32
CA ARG A 375 22.89 23.59 -0.95
C ARG A 375 23.10 25.07 -0.60
N GLY A 376 22.06 25.72 -0.09
CA GLY A 376 22.03 27.15 0.22
C GLY A 376 21.88 28.07 -0.99
N LEU A 377 21.94 27.53 -2.22
CA LEU A 377 21.79 28.29 -3.47
C LEU A 377 20.39 28.12 -4.08
N VAL A 378 19.69 27.04 -3.74
CA VAL A 378 18.31 26.78 -4.15
C VAL A 378 17.38 26.77 -2.93
N PRO A 379 16.07 26.98 -3.12
CA PRO A 379 15.09 26.78 -2.05
C PRO A 379 15.23 25.41 -1.35
N ARG A 380 15.05 25.38 -0.03
CA ARG A 380 15.27 24.18 0.81
C ARG A 380 14.51 22.92 0.32
N HIS A 381 13.28 23.08 -0.17
CA HIS A 381 12.50 21.96 -0.69
C HIS A 381 13.11 21.36 -1.97
N LEU A 382 13.78 22.17 -2.80
CA LEU A 382 14.51 21.69 -3.98
C LEU A 382 15.82 21.02 -3.61
N GLU A 383 16.44 21.38 -2.48
CA GLU A 383 17.64 20.66 -2.01
C GLU A 383 17.32 19.20 -1.72
N ALA A 384 16.21 18.93 -1.01
CA ALA A 384 15.75 17.57 -0.74
C ALA A 384 15.45 16.81 -2.04
N PHE A 385 14.81 17.48 -3.00
CA PHE A 385 14.52 16.90 -4.32
C PHE A 385 15.78 16.59 -5.13
N ILE A 386 16.78 17.48 -5.17
CA ILE A 386 18.05 17.21 -5.88
C ILE A 386 18.81 16.07 -5.17
N GLN A 387 18.77 16.04 -3.84
CA GLN A 387 19.48 15.05 -3.03
C GLN A 387 19.04 13.61 -3.31
N VAL A 388 17.76 13.36 -3.61
CA VAL A 388 17.27 11.99 -3.90
C VAL A 388 17.82 11.41 -5.21
N HIS A 389 18.32 12.26 -6.11
CA HIS A 389 18.95 11.86 -7.38
C HIS A 389 20.46 11.65 -7.29
N GLY A 390 21.06 11.85 -6.10
CA GLY A 390 22.50 11.67 -5.89
C GLY A 390 22.85 10.73 -4.75
N PRO A 391 24.08 10.18 -4.73
CA PRO A 391 24.55 9.34 -3.63
C PRO A 391 24.64 10.15 -2.33
N SER A 392 24.51 9.48 -1.19
CA SER A 392 24.34 10.11 0.14
C SER A 392 25.50 11.04 0.52
N ALA A 393 26.67 10.92 -0.13
CA ALA A 393 27.87 11.71 0.11
C ALA A 393 28.17 12.80 -0.95
N SER A 394 27.31 13.00 -1.97
CA SER A 394 27.62 13.91 -3.09
C SER A 394 27.49 15.42 -2.79
N ALA A 395 27.30 15.80 -1.52
CA ALA A 395 27.21 17.21 -1.14
C ALA A 395 28.60 17.84 -1.08
N VAL A 396 29.09 18.33 -2.23
CA VAL A 396 30.19 19.29 -2.25
C VAL A 396 29.69 20.55 -1.54
N LEU A 397 30.15 20.77 -0.32
CA LEU A 397 29.96 22.03 0.40
C LEU A 397 30.47 23.16 -0.49
N ALA A 398 29.67 24.23 -0.64
CA ALA A 398 30.16 25.43 -1.29
C ALA A 398 31.47 25.88 -0.60
N PRO A 399 32.51 26.28 -1.35
CA PRO A 399 33.70 26.83 -0.73
C PRO A 399 33.28 28.08 0.05
N ALA A 400 33.66 28.16 1.32
CA ALA A 400 33.53 29.36 2.12
C ALA A 400 34.41 30.47 1.50
N SER A 401 33.89 31.21 0.53
CA SER A 401 34.55 32.41 0.02
C SER A 401 34.28 33.56 0.99
N GLY A 402 35.32 33.92 1.75
CA GLY A 402 35.33 35.13 2.56
C GLY A 402 35.41 36.42 1.73
N ALA A 403 35.24 37.51 2.48
CA ALA A 403 35.61 38.90 2.19
C ALA A 403 34.72 39.70 1.23
N HIS A 404 33.84 40.52 1.82
CA HIS A 404 33.83 41.95 1.49
C HIS A 404 34.24 42.75 2.73
N HIS A 405 35.55 43.03 2.78
CA HIS A 405 36.11 44.18 3.47
C HIS A 405 35.69 45.41 2.65
N ASN A 406 34.86 46.29 3.23
CA ASN A 406 34.70 47.67 2.76
C ASN A 406 34.85 48.58 3.99
N GLN A 407 36.10 48.91 4.28
CA GLN A 407 36.50 50.13 4.97
C GLN A 407 37.74 50.63 4.23
N LEU A 408 37.53 51.67 3.40
CA LEU A 408 38.23 52.95 3.45
C LEU A 408 37.47 53.94 2.57
#